data_AF-A0A5D3EB61-F1
#
_entry.id   AF-A0A5D3EB61-F1
#
_cell.length_a   1.000
_cell.length_b   1.000
_cell.length_c   1.000
_cell.angle_alpha   90.00
_cell.angle_beta   90.00
_cell.angle_gamma   90.00
#
_symmetry.space_group_name_H-M   'P 1'
#
loop_
_entity.id
_entity.type
_entity.pdbx_description
1 polymer ?
#
loop_
_entity_poly.entity_id
_entity_poly.type
_entity_poly.pdbx_seq_one_letter_code
_entity_poly.pdbx_strand_id
1 'polypeptide(L)'
;MKRIIFFFLLITFLTSSCSKSEPIFPEVNNQLSWKVYILPQEKVITRSSCKISFEDSDRVGVLLRDENGNTYHNSIDNFPLFFSLGQWKTDFAPEVKMGGNAYAYYPYREKLSGHILPISLSEQEDILISSSKFSPAHPEVSFSMRHALSLISVRILKGSDYKAEGKLSEVTLINVPSKARLDVISGMLFNEQEVTDYTTASERKLNDSHSEYTKIIALPTSSALVGNIAIRVMVDGNYYIKELPPNTVWEPGRDYQYTLTLPRYEEEEPLLELDVEFWEKYGKDDNIQYSDAFRDLSHPSCDRFSASNAFTEYGRTIVSGEPFVFSTALYNELDNPMSNQLQGEIKYALFQNGRMIEQYPSYSFSCSWYNTLYVPCYVTVPPGDYQLRILVREKGSSQWIIAKDAAYGFWKADYTPYEEWNYRVVSGSSTPSIRKTEMEHLRGEYGILFARLNEPFNMEITVTNRSGIEIAGDVKAIWHREFDGEYVSQRIFDHELENTDKEVWNDEIGYTSIHMSANEKERMFLVPCIITKSHKGKRGGKRVHFYFRAKGSTEWNLMRFNSNHVLERSRKKFDAGDKSFDGNGFLTNTRIIMLK
;
A
#
# COMPACT_ATOMS: atom_id res chain seq x y z
N MET A 1 12.82 52.42 -69.30
CA MET A 1 13.44 51.90 -70.55
C MET A 1 14.88 51.48 -70.23
N LYS A 2 15.09 50.19 -69.93
CA LYS A 2 15.94 49.24 -70.67
C LYS A 2 17.36 49.74 -70.97
N ARG A 3 18.37 49.10 -70.36
CA ARG A 3 19.47 48.42 -71.08
C ARG A 3 20.34 47.59 -70.12
N ILE A 4 20.23 46.28 -70.27
CA ILE A 4 21.19 45.24 -69.87
C ILE A 4 21.60 44.53 -71.18
N ILE A 5 22.85 44.06 -71.25
CA ILE A 5 23.47 42.95 -72.02
C ILE A 5 24.94 43.40 -72.21
N PHE A 6 25.97 42.99 -71.45
CA PHE A 6 26.54 41.68 -71.03
C PHE A 6 27.28 40.89 -72.13
N PHE A 7 28.44 40.32 -71.72
CA PHE A 7 29.36 39.33 -72.34
C PHE A 7 30.55 39.84 -73.19
N PHE A 8 31.77 39.29 -73.13
CA PHE A 8 32.62 38.59 -72.13
C PHE A 8 33.98 38.30 -72.82
N LEU A 9 35.02 38.06 -72.00
CA LEU A 9 36.18 37.18 -72.24
C LEU A 9 37.41 37.79 -72.95
N LEU A 10 38.55 37.85 -72.23
CA LEU A 10 39.70 36.97 -72.48
C LEU A 10 40.70 36.96 -71.31
N ILE A 11 41.30 35.78 -71.13
CA ILE A 11 42.16 35.25 -70.06
C ILE A 11 43.61 35.71 -70.21
N THR A 12 44.33 35.89 -69.08
CA THR A 12 45.78 35.64 -69.00
C THR A 12 46.21 35.11 -67.63
N PHE A 13 47.01 34.04 -67.68
CA PHE A 13 47.71 33.33 -66.60
C PHE A 13 48.78 34.20 -65.91
N LEU A 14 48.95 34.05 -64.59
CA LEU A 14 50.20 34.36 -63.89
C LEU A 14 50.49 33.28 -62.84
N THR A 15 51.72 32.78 -62.87
CA THR A 15 52.28 31.71 -62.05
C THR A 15 52.92 32.24 -60.75
N SER A 16 52.54 31.60 -59.64
CA SER A 16 53.30 31.25 -58.42
C SER A 16 54.54 32.06 -58.00
N SER A 17 54.44 32.67 -56.81
CA SER A 17 55.54 32.77 -55.83
C SER A 17 55.06 32.18 -54.50
N CYS A 18 55.90 31.33 -53.91
CA CYS A 18 55.60 30.47 -52.77
C CYS A 18 56.03 31.15 -51.47
N SER A 19 55.09 31.70 -50.69
CA SER A 19 55.27 31.86 -49.25
C SER A 19 54.67 30.63 -48.58
N LYS A 20 55.49 29.84 -47.87
CA LYS A 20 55.01 28.74 -47.04
C LYS A 20 54.02 29.28 -46.00
N SER A 21 52.74 29.08 -46.22
CA SER A 21 51.74 29.13 -45.15
C SER A 21 51.89 27.85 -44.34
N GLU A 22 52.26 27.98 -43.07
CA GLU A 22 52.10 26.86 -42.14
C GLU A 22 50.63 26.43 -42.13
N PRO A 23 50.33 25.13 -42.24
CA PRO A 23 48.97 24.66 -42.05
C PRO A 23 48.55 24.98 -40.62
N ILE A 24 47.51 25.81 -40.46
CA ILE A 24 46.79 25.95 -39.19
C ILE A 24 46.07 24.62 -38.98
N PHE A 25 46.68 23.71 -38.23
CA PHE A 25 45.98 22.57 -37.68
C PHE A 25 44.96 23.11 -36.64
N PRO A 26 43.73 22.58 -36.58
CA PRO A 26 42.87 22.88 -35.43
C PRO A 26 43.63 22.49 -34.17
N GLU A 27 43.75 23.39 -33.20
CA GLU A 27 44.20 23.04 -31.86
C GLU A 27 43.29 21.91 -31.37
N VAL A 28 43.83 20.71 -31.24
CA VAL A 28 43.10 19.62 -30.59
C VAL A 28 43.02 20.03 -29.12
N ASN A 29 41.85 20.52 -28.70
CA ASN A 29 41.61 20.83 -27.30
C ASN A 29 41.61 19.52 -26.52
N ASN A 30 42.79 19.15 -26.01
CA ASN A 30 43.01 17.96 -25.21
C ASN A 30 42.60 18.17 -23.73
N GLN A 31 41.77 19.16 -23.41
CA GLN A 31 41.30 19.38 -22.03
C GLN A 31 39.94 18.74 -21.80
N LEU A 32 39.71 18.24 -20.58
CA LEU A 32 38.39 17.77 -20.19
C LEU A 32 37.35 18.89 -20.22
N SER A 33 36.18 18.58 -20.75
CA SER A 33 34.98 19.43 -20.66
C SER A 33 33.86 18.70 -19.91
N TRP A 34 32.95 19.44 -19.28
CA TRP A 34 32.05 18.90 -18.28
C TRP A 34 30.59 19.18 -18.60
N LYS A 35 29.78 18.13 -18.47
CA LYS A 35 28.32 18.19 -18.48
C LYS A 35 27.80 17.44 -17.27
N VAL A 36 26.91 18.05 -16.49
CA VAL A 36 26.32 17.40 -15.31
C VAL A 36 24.82 17.64 -15.34
N TYR A 37 24.06 16.56 -15.20
CA TYR A 37 22.60 16.56 -15.18
C TYR A 37 22.12 15.65 -14.05
N ILE A 38 20.92 15.89 -13.52
CA ILE A 38 20.27 15.01 -12.56
C ILE A 38 19.28 14.14 -13.34
N LEU A 39 19.35 12.82 -13.16
CA LEU A 39 18.37 11.92 -13.75
C LEU A 39 17.03 12.06 -13.00
N PRO A 40 15.90 12.14 -13.72
CA PRO A 40 14.59 12.14 -13.08
C PRO A 40 14.38 10.81 -12.33
N GLN A 41 13.86 10.87 -11.11
CA GLN A 41 13.41 9.67 -10.41
C GLN A 41 12.24 9.01 -11.18
N GLU A 42 12.12 7.67 -11.11
CA GLU A 42 11.11 6.88 -11.83
C GLU A 42 9.64 7.18 -11.43
N LYS A 43 9.39 8.05 -10.45
CA LYS A 43 8.06 8.59 -10.12
C LYS A 43 8.14 10.11 -9.90
N VAL A 44 7.16 10.83 -10.46
CA VAL A 44 7.09 12.30 -10.52
C VAL A 44 7.12 12.93 -9.13
N ILE A 45 8.14 13.76 -8.85
CA ILE A 45 8.27 14.56 -7.62
C ILE A 45 7.60 15.92 -7.82
N THR A 46 6.61 16.26 -6.98
CA THR A 46 6.15 17.64 -6.81
C THR A 46 6.56 18.16 -5.43
N ARG A 47 7.47 19.15 -5.41
CA ARG A 47 7.92 20.12 -4.35
C ARG A 47 8.24 19.58 -2.93
N SER A 48 9.37 19.87 -2.29
CA SER A 48 10.79 19.61 -2.63
C SER A 48 11.55 19.33 -1.33
N SER A 49 12.13 18.15 -1.19
CA SER A 49 13.22 17.81 -0.25
C SER A 49 14.44 17.23 -0.98
N CYS A 50 14.26 16.83 -2.24
CA CYS A 50 15.32 16.34 -3.12
C CYS A 50 15.62 17.36 -4.23
N LYS A 51 16.86 17.36 -4.69
CA LYS A 51 17.41 18.22 -5.73
C LYS A 51 16.99 17.71 -7.11
N ILE A 52 16.32 18.57 -7.87
CA ILE A 52 15.82 18.27 -9.23
C ILE A 52 16.54 19.05 -10.33
N SER A 53 17.29 20.09 -9.95
CA SER A 53 18.11 20.91 -10.83
C SER A 53 19.28 21.48 -10.04
N PHE A 54 20.34 21.87 -10.76
CA PHE A 54 21.45 22.63 -10.19
C PHE A 54 21.18 24.13 -10.27
N GLU A 55 21.63 24.85 -9.25
CA GLU A 55 21.51 26.29 -9.04
C GLU A 55 22.90 26.93 -8.95
N ASP A 56 22.98 28.23 -9.20
CA ASP A 56 24.26 28.95 -9.13
C ASP A 56 24.90 28.76 -7.75
N SER A 57 26.21 28.49 -7.74
CA SER A 57 27.03 28.15 -6.55
C SER A 57 27.01 26.69 -6.12
N ASP A 58 26.20 25.82 -6.74
CA ASP A 58 26.32 24.38 -6.52
C ASP A 58 27.71 23.87 -6.89
N ARG A 59 28.22 22.94 -6.09
CA ARG A 59 29.54 22.34 -6.30
C ARG A 59 29.46 20.82 -6.32
N VAL A 60 30.09 20.22 -7.31
CA VAL A 60 30.23 18.77 -7.49
C VAL A 60 31.69 18.40 -7.32
N GLY A 61 31.99 17.43 -6.47
CA GLY A 61 33.34 16.88 -6.35
C GLY A 61 33.62 15.87 -7.44
N VAL A 62 34.78 15.96 -8.08
CA VAL A 62 35.21 15.06 -9.15
C VAL A 62 36.51 14.35 -8.79
N LEU A 63 36.50 13.03 -8.98
CA LEU A 63 37.67 12.16 -8.85
C LEU A 63 37.96 11.53 -10.21
N LEU A 64 39.22 11.61 -10.65
CA LEU A 64 39.68 11.00 -11.90
C LEU A 64 40.60 9.83 -11.60
N ARG A 65 40.40 8.72 -12.31
CA ARG A 65 41.21 7.51 -12.19
C ARG A 65 41.70 7.04 -13.56
N ASP A 66 42.93 6.53 -13.61
CA ASP A 66 43.45 5.81 -14.77
C ASP A 66 42.81 4.42 -14.88
N GLU A 67 43.17 3.65 -15.91
CA GLU A 67 42.66 2.29 -16.13
C GLU A 67 43.07 1.30 -15.03
N ASN A 68 44.13 1.60 -14.27
CA ASN A 68 44.62 0.79 -13.16
C ASN A 68 43.98 1.19 -11.82
N GLY A 69 43.12 2.21 -11.79
CA GLY A 69 42.47 2.71 -10.58
C GLY A 69 43.31 3.68 -9.74
N ASN A 70 44.44 4.17 -10.25
CA ASN A 70 45.24 5.20 -9.59
C ASN A 70 44.70 6.60 -9.93
N THR A 71 45.02 7.60 -9.10
CA THR A 71 44.72 9.01 -9.40
C THR A 71 45.26 9.38 -10.78
N TYR A 72 44.39 9.90 -11.63
CA TYR A 72 44.73 10.17 -13.03
C TYR A 72 45.88 11.19 -13.14
N HIS A 73 46.77 11.00 -14.09
CA HIS A 73 48.02 11.73 -14.30
C HIS A 73 47.94 13.26 -14.05
N ASN A 74 48.74 13.80 -13.11
CA ASN A 74 48.78 15.21 -12.70
C ASN A 74 47.40 15.80 -12.29
N SER A 75 46.41 14.96 -11.98
CA SER A 75 45.12 15.40 -11.45
C SER A 75 45.18 15.62 -9.94
N ILE A 76 44.41 16.60 -9.47
CA ILE A 76 44.14 16.78 -8.05
C ILE A 76 43.04 15.77 -7.68
N ASP A 77 43.26 15.00 -6.62
CA ASP A 77 42.21 14.12 -6.12
C ASP A 77 41.11 14.97 -5.46
N ASN A 78 39.85 14.75 -5.87
CA ASN A 78 38.68 15.50 -5.41
C ASN A 78 38.73 17.03 -5.66
N PHE A 79 38.61 17.45 -6.92
CA PHE A 79 38.47 18.87 -7.28
C PHE A 79 37.02 19.27 -7.53
N PRO A 80 36.62 20.53 -7.26
CA PRO A 80 35.24 20.97 -7.49
C PRO A 80 35.00 21.38 -8.95
N LEU A 81 33.83 20.99 -9.46
CA LEU A 81 33.13 21.73 -10.50
C LEU A 81 32.14 22.68 -9.83
N PHE A 82 32.01 23.91 -10.32
CA PHE A 82 31.03 24.89 -9.84
C PHE A 82 30.06 25.29 -10.95
N PHE A 83 28.78 25.34 -10.61
CA PHE A 83 27.74 25.76 -11.53
C PHE A 83 27.56 27.28 -11.48
N SER A 84 27.66 27.93 -12.64
CA SER A 84 27.51 29.37 -12.77
C SER A 84 26.98 29.75 -14.16
N LEU A 85 25.89 30.53 -14.19
CA LEU A 85 25.26 31.03 -15.41
C LEU A 85 24.89 29.91 -16.40
N GLY A 86 24.37 28.80 -15.87
CA GLY A 86 23.92 27.66 -16.69
C GLY A 86 25.05 26.75 -17.20
N GLN A 87 26.29 26.94 -16.76
CA GLN A 87 27.46 26.17 -17.20
C GLN A 87 28.28 25.64 -16.03
N TRP A 88 28.85 24.45 -16.20
CA TRP A 88 29.82 23.87 -15.27
C TRP A 88 31.22 24.36 -15.59
N LYS A 89 31.89 24.88 -14.57
CA LYS A 89 33.25 25.42 -14.68
C LYS A 89 34.14 24.79 -13.62
N THR A 90 35.44 24.90 -13.82
CA THR A 90 36.45 24.47 -12.87
C THR A 90 37.70 25.32 -13.04
N ASP A 91 38.41 25.57 -11.95
CA ASP A 91 39.71 26.23 -11.97
C ASP A 91 40.84 25.23 -12.32
N PHE A 92 40.50 23.94 -12.42
CA PHE A 92 41.42 22.85 -12.73
C PHE A 92 41.07 22.20 -14.08
N ALA A 93 41.92 22.42 -15.10
CA ALA A 93 41.73 21.89 -16.46
C ALA A 93 42.76 20.77 -16.76
N PRO A 94 42.47 19.50 -16.41
CA PRO A 94 43.39 18.40 -16.67
C PRO A 94 43.49 18.07 -18.17
N GLU A 95 44.71 17.81 -18.64
CA GLU A 95 44.97 17.32 -19.99
C GLU A 95 44.62 15.82 -20.13
N VAL A 96 44.02 15.47 -21.26
CA VAL A 96 43.62 14.11 -21.63
C VAL A 96 44.71 13.45 -22.45
N LYS A 97 45.60 12.71 -21.77
CA LYS A 97 46.69 11.96 -22.41
C LYS A 97 46.33 10.51 -22.69
N MET A 98 45.44 9.93 -21.88
CA MET A 98 45.00 8.53 -22.00
C MET A 98 43.54 8.37 -21.55
N GLY A 99 42.99 7.17 -21.76
CA GLY A 99 41.66 6.83 -21.26
C GLY A 99 41.60 6.78 -19.73
N GLY A 100 40.43 7.06 -19.17
CA GLY A 100 40.22 7.01 -17.73
C GLY A 100 38.75 7.00 -17.33
N ASN A 101 38.53 6.89 -16.02
CA ASN A 101 37.21 6.94 -15.39
C ASN A 101 37.09 8.21 -14.57
N ALA A 102 35.94 8.87 -14.66
CA ALA A 102 35.59 10.03 -13.88
C ALA A 102 34.43 9.67 -12.95
N TYR A 103 34.50 10.09 -11.69
CA TYR A 103 33.49 9.88 -10.67
C TYR A 103 33.11 11.23 -10.09
N ALA A 104 31.82 11.43 -9.84
CA ALA A 104 31.28 12.69 -9.34
C ALA A 104 30.33 12.46 -8.18
N TYR A 105 30.35 13.38 -7.22
CA TYR A 105 29.36 13.42 -6.14
C TYR A 105 28.93 14.85 -5.80
N TYR A 106 27.73 15.00 -5.25
CA TYR A 106 27.18 16.24 -4.73
C TYR A 106 26.59 16.00 -3.33
N PRO A 107 26.68 16.97 -2.40
CA PRO A 107 27.42 18.22 -2.51
C PRO A 107 28.94 18.02 -2.33
N TYR A 108 29.75 18.88 -2.95
CA TYR A 108 31.21 18.85 -2.80
C TYR A 108 31.65 19.04 -1.34
N ARG A 109 32.66 18.26 -0.91
CA ARG A 109 33.37 18.44 0.37
C ARG A 109 34.86 18.58 0.08
N GLU A 110 35.51 19.60 0.66
CA GLU A 110 36.93 19.89 0.40
C GLU A 110 37.85 18.74 0.85
N LYS A 111 37.52 18.10 1.98
CA LYS A 111 38.29 16.99 2.54
C LYS A 111 37.50 15.69 2.41
N LEU A 112 38.08 14.73 1.68
CA LEU A 112 37.58 13.36 1.53
C LEU A 112 38.64 12.40 2.08
N SER A 113 38.22 11.38 2.84
CA SER A 113 39.13 10.34 3.32
C SER A 113 39.32 9.30 2.22
N GLY A 114 40.31 9.54 1.36
CA GLY A 114 40.44 8.80 0.10
C GLY A 114 39.25 9.10 -0.81
N HIS A 115 38.40 8.10 -1.05
CA HIS A 115 37.18 8.20 -1.86
C HIS A 115 35.89 7.99 -1.04
N ILE A 116 35.99 8.08 0.29
CA ILE A 116 34.88 7.81 1.21
C ILE A 116 34.23 9.12 1.67
N LEU A 117 32.93 9.25 1.36
CA LEU A 117 32.07 10.34 1.80
C LEU A 117 31.29 9.92 3.07
N PRO A 118 31.52 10.55 4.23
CA PRO A 118 30.68 10.34 5.41
C PRO A 118 29.34 11.05 5.24
N ILE A 119 28.25 10.39 5.64
CA ILE A 119 26.88 10.88 5.53
C ILE A 119 26.22 10.75 6.90
N SER A 120 25.57 11.82 7.36
CA SER A 120 24.75 11.82 8.56
C SER A 120 23.28 12.07 8.22
N LEU A 121 22.39 11.27 8.79
CA LEU A 121 20.94 11.48 8.67
C LEU A 121 20.52 12.88 9.14
N SER A 122 21.18 13.40 10.16
CA SER A 122 20.85 14.72 10.74
C SER A 122 21.06 15.89 9.78
N GLU A 123 21.92 15.73 8.78
CA GLU A 123 22.26 16.79 7.82
C GLU A 123 21.16 17.00 6.78
N GLN A 124 20.32 15.98 6.54
CA GLN A 124 19.28 15.98 5.48
C GLN A 124 19.82 16.45 4.12
N GLU A 125 21.08 16.11 3.82
CA GLU A 125 21.69 16.41 2.54
C GLU A 125 21.25 15.40 1.49
N ASP A 126 20.82 15.91 0.33
CA ASP A 126 20.53 15.07 -0.82
C ASP A 126 21.82 14.73 -1.57
N ILE A 127 22.30 13.50 -1.37
CA ILE A 127 23.55 13.02 -1.94
C ILE A 127 23.32 12.48 -3.34
N LEU A 128 24.04 13.02 -4.33
CA LEU A 128 24.00 12.55 -5.71
C LEU A 128 25.35 11.96 -6.11
N ILE A 129 25.34 10.93 -6.96
CA ILE A 129 26.55 10.33 -7.53
C ILE A 129 26.43 10.06 -9.03
N SER A 130 27.55 10.07 -9.74
CA SER A 130 27.66 9.58 -11.12
C SER A 130 29.06 9.05 -11.38
N SER A 131 29.17 8.19 -12.39
CA SER A 131 30.44 7.87 -13.03
C SER A 131 30.35 8.08 -14.54
N SER A 132 31.49 8.24 -15.19
CA SER A 132 31.61 8.42 -16.63
C SER A 132 33.01 8.01 -17.09
N LYS A 133 33.23 7.93 -18.40
CA LYS A 133 34.53 7.61 -19.00
C LYS A 133 34.97 8.74 -19.92
N PHE A 134 36.27 8.87 -20.09
CA PHE A 134 36.86 9.83 -21.01
C PHE A 134 38.07 9.24 -21.73
N SER A 135 38.46 9.84 -22.85
CA SER A 135 39.64 9.46 -23.63
C SER A 135 40.09 10.62 -24.52
N PRO A 136 41.29 10.59 -25.12
CA PRO A 136 41.71 11.65 -26.03
C PRO A 136 40.75 11.86 -27.22
N ALA A 137 40.06 10.81 -27.67
CA ALA A 137 39.04 10.89 -28.72
C ALA A 137 37.69 11.45 -28.21
N HIS A 138 37.43 11.36 -26.91
CA HIS A 138 36.20 11.79 -26.26
C HIS A 138 36.54 12.50 -24.93
N PRO A 139 37.02 13.76 -24.98
CA PRO A 139 37.43 14.50 -23.79
C PRO A 139 36.25 15.13 -23.03
N GLU A 140 35.02 15.00 -23.53
CA GLU A 140 33.83 15.46 -22.82
C GLU A 140 33.36 14.40 -21.80
N VAL A 141 33.30 14.79 -20.54
CA VAL A 141 32.76 14.00 -19.43
C VAL A 141 31.34 14.44 -19.15
N SER A 142 30.39 13.53 -19.39
CA SER A 142 28.98 13.71 -19.04
C SER A 142 28.62 12.87 -17.82
N PHE A 143 28.21 13.55 -16.74
CA PHE A 143 27.71 12.94 -15.51
C PHE A 143 26.17 12.97 -15.49
N SER A 144 25.58 11.79 -15.33
CA SER A 144 24.14 11.60 -15.14
C SER A 144 23.92 11.21 -13.68
N MET A 145 23.75 12.23 -12.85
CA MET A 145 23.72 12.10 -11.38
C MET A 145 22.44 11.41 -10.93
N ARG A 146 22.58 10.42 -10.07
CA ARG A 146 21.49 9.69 -9.40
C ARG A 146 21.53 9.93 -7.89
N HIS A 147 20.38 9.92 -7.24
CA HIS A 147 20.29 9.98 -5.77
C HIS A 147 20.89 8.72 -5.15
N ALA A 148 21.75 8.89 -4.15
CA ALA A 148 22.39 7.81 -3.40
C ALA A 148 21.58 7.39 -2.15
N LEU A 149 20.62 8.21 -1.72
CA LEU A 149 19.79 7.99 -0.53
C LEU A 149 18.33 7.71 -0.90
N SER A 150 17.53 7.31 0.09
CA SER A 150 16.08 7.08 -0.09
C SER A 150 15.30 8.31 0.38
N LEU A 151 14.14 8.56 -0.21
CA LEU A 151 13.20 9.58 0.25
C LEU A 151 12.01 8.91 0.93
N ILE A 152 11.65 9.36 2.13
CA ILE A 152 10.48 8.91 2.86
C ILE A 152 9.45 10.04 2.89
N SER A 153 8.32 9.81 2.24
CA SER A 153 7.23 10.78 2.13
C SER A 153 6.04 10.31 2.97
N VAL A 154 5.77 10.97 4.10
CA VAL A 154 4.68 10.63 5.01
C VAL A 154 3.52 11.60 4.83
N ARG A 155 2.37 11.10 4.40
CA ARG A 155 1.09 11.80 4.35
C ARG A 155 0.26 11.38 5.54
N ILE A 156 -0.34 12.35 6.23
CA ILE A 156 -1.23 12.09 7.36
C ILE A 156 -2.63 12.57 6.96
N LEU A 157 -3.60 11.69 7.11
CA LEU A 157 -5.02 11.95 6.92
C LEU A 157 -5.74 11.88 8.26
N LYS A 158 -6.74 12.73 8.45
CA LYS A 158 -7.69 12.56 9.54
C LYS A 158 -8.55 11.36 9.17
N GLY A 159 -8.60 10.36 10.05
CA GLY A 159 -9.63 9.34 9.93
C GLY A 159 -10.99 10.02 9.92
N SER A 160 -11.92 9.41 9.21
CA SER A 160 -13.32 9.83 9.13
C SER A 160 -13.91 10.20 10.50
N ASP A 161 -13.46 9.50 11.54
CA ASP A 161 -13.88 9.54 12.92
C ASP A 161 -13.00 10.37 13.86
N TYR A 162 -11.94 11.00 13.34
CA TYR A 162 -11.07 11.91 14.08
C TYR A 162 -11.77 13.25 14.35
N LYS A 163 -12.04 13.57 15.62
CA LYS A 163 -12.84 14.74 16.01
C LYS A 163 -12.02 15.98 16.41
N ALA A 164 -10.74 15.82 16.70
CA ALA A 164 -9.88 16.92 17.13
C ALA A 164 -9.44 17.80 15.94
N GLU A 165 -8.70 18.87 16.21
CA GLU A 165 -8.37 19.90 15.22
C GLU A 165 -7.54 19.33 14.06
N GLY A 166 -6.66 18.38 14.35
CA GLY A 166 -5.70 17.79 13.43
C GLY A 166 -4.48 18.67 13.25
N LYS A 167 -3.97 19.31 14.31
CA LYS A 167 -2.72 20.07 14.27
C LYS A 167 -1.54 19.12 14.33
N LEU A 168 -0.95 18.83 13.18
CA LEU A 168 0.33 18.13 13.10
C LEU A 168 1.44 19.07 13.58
N SER A 169 2.33 18.55 14.41
CA SER A 169 3.50 19.28 14.92
C SER A 169 4.80 18.59 14.57
N GLU A 170 4.85 17.25 14.60
CA GLU A 170 6.09 16.48 14.37
C GLU A 170 5.83 15.19 13.59
N VAL A 171 6.84 14.78 12.80
CA VAL A 171 6.95 13.45 12.19
C VAL A 171 8.32 12.89 12.56
N THR A 172 8.34 11.68 13.13
CA THR A 172 9.55 10.96 13.54
C THR A 172 9.66 9.64 12.78
N LEU A 173 10.82 9.37 12.17
CA LEU A 173 11.23 8.02 11.78
C LEU A 173 11.98 7.40 12.95
N ILE A 174 11.48 6.28 13.46
CA ILE A 174 12.02 5.57 14.61
C ILE A 174 12.91 4.42 14.15
N ASN A 175 14.02 4.21 14.86
CA ASN A 175 14.93 3.08 14.64
C ASN A 175 15.51 3.00 13.22
N VAL A 176 15.95 4.13 12.67
CA VAL A 176 16.56 4.24 11.33
C VAL A 176 18.08 4.41 11.41
N PRO A 177 18.85 3.98 10.39
CA PRO A 177 20.30 4.17 10.39
C PRO A 177 20.65 5.66 10.48
N SER A 178 21.60 6.00 11.36
CA SER A 178 21.95 7.39 11.64
C SER A 178 23.15 7.90 10.82
N LYS A 179 24.08 7.01 10.47
CA LYS A 179 25.32 7.32 9.75
C LYS A 179 25.62 6.27 8.68
N ALA A 180 26.20 6.73 7.58
CA ALA A 180 26.71 5.88 6.52
C ALA A 180 28.02 6.41 5.96
N ARG A 181 28.73 5.52 5.27
CA ARG A 181 29.90 5.83 4.45
C ARG A 181 29.60 5.42 3.01
N LEU A 182 29.69 6.38 2.10
CA LEU A 182 29.54 6.16 0.67
C LEU A 182 30.91 6.14 0.00
N ASP A 183 31.22 5.06 -0.68
CA ASP A 183 32.35 5.01 -1.61
C ASP A 183 31.92 5.64 -2.94
N VAL A 184 32.51 6.79 -3.28
CA VAL A 184 32.16 7.55 -4.49
C VAL A 184 32.59 6.84 -5.78
N ILE A 185 33.58 5.96 -5.72
CA ILE A 185 34.08 5.21 -6.88
C ILE A 185 33.15 4.04 -7.18
N SER A 186 32.90 3.18 -6.19
CA SER A 186 32.02 2.01 -6.38
C SER A 186 30.53 2.37 -6.37
N GLY A 187 30.17 3.48 -5.73
CA GLY A 187 28.78 3.87 -5.46
C GLY A 187 28.12 3.05 -4.36
N MET A 188 28.89 2.24 -3.61
CA MET A 188 28.36 1.41 -2.52
C MET A 188 28.23 2.22 -1.22
N LEU A 189 27.06 2.09 -0.58
CA LEU A 189 26.74 2.73 0.69
C LEU A 189 26.78 1.70 1.83
N PHE A 190 27.50 2.03 2.89
CA PHE A 190 27.68 1.19 4.07
C PHE A 190 27.13 1.91 5.30
N ASN A 191 26.00 1.41 5.83
CA ASN A 191 25.47 1.91 7.10
C ASN A 191 26.38 1.49 8.26
N GLU A 192 26.53 2.38 9.23
CA GLU A 192 27.13 2.04 10.52
C GLU A 192 26.08 1.33 11.40
N GLN A 193 26.50 0.60 12.43
CA GLN A 193 25.58 -0.18 13.29
C GLN A 193 24.71 0.69 14.22
N GLU A 194 24.79 2.01 14.11
CA GLU A 194 24.09 2.98 14.95
C GLU A 194 22.73 3.37 14.35
N VAL A 195 21.65 3.02 15.04
CA VAL A 195 20.28 3.43 14.75
C VAL A 195 19.84 4.58 15.65
N THR A 196 18.92 5.41 15.17
CA THR A 196 18.39 6.57 15.91
C THR A 196 16.95 6.89 15.51
N ASP A 197 16.34 7.81 16.26
CA ASP A 197 15.06 8.42 15.91
C ASP A 197 15.32 9.78 15.27
N TYR A 198 14.81 9.99 14.06
CA TYR A 198 14.93 11.28 13.37
C TYR A 198 13.57 11.99 13.34
N THR A 199 13.50 13.17 13.95
CA THR A 199 12.27 13.97 14.04
C THR A 199 12.39 15.24 13.21
N THR A 200 11.36 15.52 12.43
CA THR A 200 11.20 16.79 11.70
C THR A 200 9.93 17.50 12.14
N ALA A 201 10.01 18.82 12.29
CA ALA A 201 8.85 19.65 12.61
C ALA A 201 7.95 19.78 11.39
N SER A 202 6.63 19.73 11.61
CA SER A 202 5.61 19.80 10.58
C SER A 202 4.38 20.53 11.10
N GLU A 203 4.59 21.76 11.59
CA GLU A 203 3.54 22.64 12.16
C GLU A 203 2.51 23.04 11.09
N ARG A 204 1.49 22.20 10.89
CA ARG A 204 0.38 22.48 9.98
C ARG A 204 -0.90 21.82 10.44
N LYS A 205 -2.01 22.39 10.00
CA LYS A 205 -3.33 21.77 10.17
C LYS A 205 -3.57 20.77 9.06
N LEU A 206 -3.94 19.54 9.42
CA LEU A 206 -4.28 18.49 8.47
C LEU A 206 -5.53 18.87 7.69
N ASN A 207 -5.49 18.63 6.39
CA ASN A 207 -6.58 18.87 5.46
C ASN A 207 -6.63 17.71 4.45
N ASP A 208 -7.60 16.83 4.58
CA ASP A 208 -7.67 15.62 3.75
C ASP A 208 -7.92 15.92 2.26
N SER A 209 -8.61 17.03 1.96
CA SER A 209 -8.87 17.47 0.58
C SER A 209 -7.61 17.95 -0.15
N HIS A 210 -6.61 18.42 0.61
CA HIS A 210 -5.35 18.97 0.11
C HIS A 210 -4.19 18.57 1.03
N SER A 211 -4.07 17.28 1.31
CA SER A 211 -3.09 16.78 2.27
C SER A 211 -1.70 16.77 1.66
N GLU A 212 -0.73 17.20 2.46
CA GLU A 212 0.67 17.31 2.07
C GLU A 212 1.50 16.15 2.62
N TYR A 213 2.60 15.84 1.95
CA TYR A 213 3.62 14.94 2.45
C TYR A 213 4.63 15.71 3.30
N THR A 214 4.99 15.15 4.45
CA THR A 214 6.25 15.47 5.15
C THR A 214 7.32 14.57 4.57
N LYS A 215 8.40 15.17 4.07
CA LYS A 215 9.44 14.45 3.35
C LYS A 215 10.73 14.44 4.15
N ILE A 216 11.35 13.26 4.28
CA ILE A 216 12.56 13.03 5.06
C ILE A 216 13.54 12.24 4.18
N ILE A 217 14.76 12.73 4.02
CA ILE A 217 15.83 11.97 3.37
C ILE A 217 16.32 10.93 4.39
N ALA A 218 16.30 9.66 4.01
CA ALA A 218 16.69 8.54 4.86
C ALA A 218 17.84 7.74 4.23
N LEU A 219 18.66 7.13 5.10
CA LEU A 219 19.69 6.20 4.67
C LEU A 219 19.03 4.89 4.16
N PRO A 220 19.44 4.36 2.99
CA PRO A 220 18.94 3.09 2.46
C PRO A 220 19.12 1.94 3.46
N THR A 221 18.22 0.94 3.45
CA THR A 221 18.30 -0.24 4.34
C THR A 221 18.44 -1.50 3.50
N SER A 222 19.51 -2.27 3.69
CA SER A 222 19.81 -3.49 2.89
C SER A 222 19.74 -4.80 3.67
N SER A 223 19.42 -4.75 4.97
CA SER A 223 19.30 -5.91 5.86
C SER A 223 18.34 -5.62 7.01
N ALA A 224 17.77 -6.67 7.61
CA ALA A 224 16.97 -6.58 8.82
C ALA A 224 17.71 -5.79 9.90
N LEU A 225 17.19 -4.62 10.28
CA LEU A 225 17.70 -3.85 11.41
C LEU A 225 17.36 -4.57 12.72
N VAL A 226 18.08 -4.26 13.80
CA VAL A 226 17.71 -4.71 15.13
C VAL A 226 16.46 -3.92 15.56
N GLY A 227 15.31 -4.58 15.55
CA GLY A 227 14.00 -3.95 15.75
C GLY A 227 13.34 -3.45 14.46
N ASN A 228 12.05 -3.14 14.52
CA ASN A 228 11.29 -2.65 13.37
C ASN A 228 11.43 -1.14 13.23
N ILE A 229 11.43 -0.64 12.00
CA ILE A 229 11.28 0.80 11.72
C ILE A 229 9.84 1.18 12.05
N ALA A 230 9.63 2.38 12.62
CA ALA A 230 8.30 2.92 12.83
C ALA A 230 8.21 4.39 12.40
N ILE A 231 7.00 4.85 12.13
CA ILE A 231 6.68 6.26 11.90
C ILE A 231 5.84 6.73 13.09
N ARG A 232 6.32 7.73 13.82
CA ARG A 232 5.55 8.40 14.87
C ARG A 232 5.17 9.80 14.41
N VAL A 233 3.94 10.22 14.71
CA VAL A 233 3.46 11.57 14.42
C VAL A 233 2.89 12.19 15.68
N MET A 234 3.14 13.48 15.90
CA MET A 234 2.53 14.25 16.98
C MET A 234 1.40 15.10 16.39
N VAL A 235 0.16 14.83 16.83
CA VAL A 235 -1.04 15.54 16.35
C VAL A 235 -1.89 15.94 17.55
N ASP A 236 -2.24 17.22 17.64
CA ASP A 236 -3.01 17.81 18.74
C ASP A 236 -2.40 17.54 20.14
N GLY A 237 -1.07 17.40 20.21
CA GLY A 237 -0.34 17.11 21.45
C GLY A 237 -0.20 15.63 21.80
N ASN A 238 -0.75 14.73 20.98
CA ASN A 238 -0.76 13.29 21.21
C ASN A 238 0.16 12.58 20.21
N TYR A 239 0.79 11.47 20.63
CA TYR A 239 1.67 10.67 19.77
C TYR A 239 0.91 9.47 19.18
N TYR A 240 0.97 9.33 17.86
CA TYR A 240 0.47 8.16 17.12
C TYR A 240 1.65 7.44 16.49
N ILE A 241 1.79 6.13 16.72
CA ILE A 241 2.94 5.34 16.26
C ILE A 241 2.47 4.23 15.32
N LYS A 242 3.08 4.15 14.14
CA LYS A 242 2.92 3.04 13.20
C LYS A 242 4.22 2.30 12.99
N GLU A 243 4.32 1.06 13.46
CA GLU A 243 5.38 0.15 13.04
C GLU A 243 5.22 -0.23 11.57
N LEU A 244 6.31 -0.17 10.82
CA LEU A 244 6.39 -0.62 9.44
C LEU A 244 6.60 -2.15 9.39
N PRO A 245 6.32 -2.78 8.24
CA PRO A 245 6.66 -4.18 7.98
C PRO A 245 8.04 -4.59 8.50
N PRO A 246 8.19 -5.72 9.21
CA PRO A 246 9.50 -6.26 9.52
C PRO A 246 10.34 -6.44 8.26
N ASN A 247 11.65 -6.20 8.38
CA ASN A 247 12.58 -6.22 7.25
C ASN A 247 12.25 -5.18 6.15
N THR A 248 11.63 -4.05 6.49
CA THR A 248 11.43 -2.93 5.54
C THR A 248 12.77 -2.54 4.89
N VAL A 249 12.82 -2.63 3.56
CA VAL A 249 13.95 -2.29 2.71
C VAL A 249 13.67 -0.98 1.98
N TRP A 250 14.53 0.00 2.17
CA TRP A 250 14.56 1.25 1.42
C TRP A 250 15.78 1.26 0.49
N GLU A 251 15.54 1.29 -0.81
CA GLU A 251 16.56 1.27 -1.84
C GLU A 251 17.04 2.70 -2.18
N PRO A 252 18.31 2.86 -2.58
CA PRO A 252 18.83 4.14 -3.08
C PRO A 252 18.00 4.71 -4.24
N GLY A 253 17.72 6.00 -4.20
CA GLY A 253 17.04 6.74 -5.28
C GLY A 253 15.55 6.47 -5.44
N ARG A 254 14.91 5.82 -4.46
CA ARG A 254 13.46 5.61 -4.40
C ARG A 254 12.77 6.58 -3.45
N ASP A 255 11.52 6.94 -3.78
CA ASP A 255 10.58 7.62 -2.89
C ASP A 255 9.55 6.61 -2.35
N TYR A 256 9.59 6.39 -1.03
CA TYR A 256 8.65 5.54 -0.31
C TYR A 256 7.56 6.40 0.31
N GLN A 257 6.36 6.26 -0.21
CA GLN A 257 5.21 7.06 0.19
C GLN A 257 4.34 6.27 1.17
N TYR A 258 4.19 6.80 2.39
CA TYR A 258 3.34 6.25 3.43
C TYR A 258 2.15 7.18 3.68
N THR A 259 0.93 6.67 3.58
CA THR A 259 -0.27 7.38 3.99
C THR A 259 -0.76 6.82 5.31
N LEU A 260 -0.70 7.61 6.38
CA LEU A 260 -1.22 7.27 7.70
C LEU A 260 -2.58 7.93 7.91
N THR A 261 -3.57 7.16 8.35
CA THR A 261 -4.90 7.65 8.70
C THR A 261 -5.05 7.61 10.21
N LEU A 262 -5.27 8.77 10.83
CA LEU A 262 -5.39 8.90 12.28
C LEU A 262 -6.69 8.25 12.77
N PRO A 263 -6.64 7.45 13.84
CA PRO A 263 -7.83 6.81 14.39
C PRO A 263 -8.64 7.77 15.29
N ARG A 264 -9.87 7.38 15.64
CA ARG A 264 -10.75 8.17 16.52
C ARG A 264 -10.14 8.45 17.89
N TYR A 265 -9.37 7.50 18.43
CA TYR A 265 -8.82 7.54 19.78
C TYR A 265 -7.29 7.43 19.76
N GLU A 266 -6.61 8.10 20.69
CA GLU A 266 -5.15 8.07 20.81
C GLU A 266 -4.58 6.66 21.05
N GLU A 267 -5.32 5.81 21.74
CA GLU A 267 -4.91 4.44 22.09
C GLU A 267 -4.89 3.48 20.87
N GLU A 268 -5.45 3.89 19.74
CA GLU A 268 -5.50 3.09 18.52
C GLU A 268 -4.26 3.36 17.64
N GLU A 269 -3.71 2.29 17.04
CA GLU A 269 -2.65 2.47 16.04
C GLU A 269 -3.21 3.17 14.79
N PRO A 270 -2.53 4.19 14.25
CA PRO A 270 -2.86 4.73 12.95
C PRO A 270 -2.80 3.66 11.85
N LEU A 271 -3.73 3.78 10.90
CA LEU A 271 -3.87 2.83 9.81
C LEU A 271 -2.98 3.27 8.65
N LEU A 272 -2.21 2.34 8.08
CA LEU A 272 -1.52 2.55 6.82
C LEU A 272 -2.54 2.30 5.70
N GLU A 273 -2.51 3.12 4.64
CA GLU A 273 -3.31 2.87 3.44
C GLU A 273 -3.08 1.45 2.88
N LEU A 274 -4.15 0.84 2.38
CA LEU A 274 -4.12 -0.51 1.80
C LEU A 274 -3.12 -0.61 0.64
N ASP A 275 -2.11 -1.48 0.79
CA ASP A 275 -1.15 -1.82 -0.26
C ASP A 275 -1.78 -2.80 -1.28
N VAL A 276 -2.53 -2.25 -2.23
CA VAL A 276 -3.22 -3.02 -3.27
C VAL A 276 -2.23 -3.86 -4.09
N GLU A 277 -1.09 -3.28 -4.51
CA GLU A 277 -0.11 -3.96 -5.37
C GLU A 277 0.45 -5.23 -4.70
N PHE A 278 0.67 -5.19 -3.38
CA PHE A 278 1.05 -6.39 -2.63
C PHE A 278 -0.07 -7.43 -2.62
N TRP A 279 -1.28 -7.03 -2.25
CA TRP A 279 -2.41 -7.96 -2.07
C TRP A 279 -2.94 -8.55 -3.38
N GLU A 280 -2.67 -7.90 -4.51
CA GLU A 280 -2.92 -8.45 -5.85
C GLU A 280 -2.04 -9.68 -6.15
N LYS A 281 -0.88 -9.82 -5.51
CA LYS A 281 0.10 -10.89 -5.79
C LYS A 281 0.24 -11.88 -4.65
N TYR A 282 0.14 -11.41 -3.41
CA TYR A 282 0.49 -12.19 -2.23
C TYR A 282 -0.37 -13.47 -2.12
N GLY A 283 0.30 -14.62 -2.02
CA GLY A 283 -0.33 -15.93 -1.88
C GLY A 283 -1.08 -16.46 -3.12
N LYS A 284 -1.01 -15.75 -4.26
CA LYS A 284 -1.72 -16.13 -5.50
C LYS A 284 -0.87 -16.99 -6.43
N ASP A 285 0.44 -16.80 -6.43
CA ASP A 285 1.38 -17.48 -7.33
C ASP A 285 2.01 -18.77 -6.73
N ASP A 286 1.50 -19.25 -5.59
CA ASP A 286 2.02 -20.45 -4.94
C ASP A 286 1.79 -21.69 -5.83
N ASN A 287 2.87 -22.35 -6.27
CA ASN A 287 2.74 -23.60 -7.02
C ASN A 287 2.41 -24.76 -6.08
N ILE A 288 1.12 -24.96 -5.80
CA ILE A 288 0.64 -26.02 -4.92
C ILE A 288 0.21 -27.26 -5.70
N GLN A 289 0.52 -28.43 -5.13
CA GLN A 289 -0.10 -29.69 -5.51
C GLN A 289 -1.22 -29.98 -4.51
N TYR A 290 -2.41 -30.25 -5.03
CA TYR A 290 -3.56 -30.60 -4.21
C TYR A 290 -4.23 -31.88 -4.70
N SER A 291 -4.71 -32.71 -3.79
CA SER A 291 -5.64 -33.79 -4.13
C SER A 291 -7.07 -33.34 -3.92
N ASP A 292 -7.91 -33.68 -4.90
CA ASP A 292 -9.35 -33.60 -4.75
C ASP A 292 -9.82 -34.84 -4.00
N ALA A 293 -9.70 -34.76 -2.67
CA ALA A 293 -10.10 -35.82 -1.74
C ALA A 293 -11.56 -36.26 -2.02
N PHE A 294 -12.43 -35.37 -2.51
CA PHE A 294 -13.81 -35.70 -2.86
C PHE A 294 -13.94 -36.73 -4.01
N ARG A 295 -13.03 -36.71 -4.99
CA ARG A 295 -13.05 -37.67 -6.12
C ARG A 295 -12.45 -39.02 -5.76
N ASP A 296 -11.66 -39.06 -4.70
CA ASP A 296 -11.08 -40.26 -4.14
C ASP A 296 -11.48 -40.39 -2.67
N LEU A 297 -12.71 -40.90 -2.45
CA LEU A 297 -13.25 -41.16 -1.12
C LEU A 297 -12.41 -42.17 -0.31
N SER A 298 -11.40 -42.81 -0.92
CA SER A 298 -10.44 -43.67 -0.22
C SER A 298 -9.20 -42.91 0.27
N HIS A 299 -9.07 -41.61 -0.04
CA HIS A 299 -7.95 -40.79 0.40
C HIS A 299 -8.00 -40.60 1.94
N PRO A 300 -6.94 -40.94 2.69
CA PRO A 300 -6.94 -40.93 4.16
C PRO A 300 -7.24 -39.58 4.83
N SER A 301 -7.24 -38.49 4.05
CA SER A 301 -7.56 -37.15 4.53
C SER A 301 -9.04 -36.75 4.39
N CYS A 302 -9.84 -37.50 3.62
CA CYS A 302 -11.29 -37.29 3.49
C CYS A 302 -12.03 -37.39 4.83
N ASP A 303 -11.46 -38.17 5.75
CA ASP A 303 -11.99 -38.43 7.09
C ASP A 303 -11.35 -37.54 8.16
N ARG A 304 -10.54 -36.54 7.78
CA ARG A 304 -9.79 -35.70 8.74
C ARG A 304 -10.31 -34.28 8.85
N PHE A 305 -10.71 -33.69 7.72
CA PHE A 305 -11.14 -32.29 7.66
C PHE A 305 -12.46 -32.15 6.91
N SER A 306 -13.41 -31.46 7.53
CA SER A 306 -14.59 -30.93 6.86
C SER A 306 -14.72 -29.44 7.09
N ALA A 307 -15.43 -28.75 6.20
CA ALA A 307 -15.61 -27.31 6.24
C ALA A 307 -17.07 -26.95 5.94
N SER A 308 -17.63 -26.00 6.68
CA SER A 308 -18.92 -25.36 6.35
C SER A 308 -18.75 -23.85 6.26
N ASN A 309 -19.64 -23.19 5.52
CA ASN A 309 -19.67 -21.73 5.50
C ASN A 309 -20.02 -21.23 6.91
N ALA A 310 -19.09 -20.51 7.55
CA ALA A 310 -19.34 -19.96 8.87
C ALA A 310 -20.11 -18.66 8.74
N PHE A 311 -21.37 -18.67 9.16
CA PHE A 311 -22.14 -17.44 9.40
C PHE A 311 -22.47 -16.58 8.18
N THR A 312 -22.28 -17.00 6.92
CA THR A 312 -22.75 -16.24 5.75
C THR A 312 -23.98 -16.90 5.15
N GLU A 313 -25.17 -16.38 5.47
CA GLU A 313 -26.43 -16.93 4.95
C GLU A 313 -26.95 -16.17 3.72
N TYR A 314 -26.70 -14.87 3.67
CA TYR A 314 -27.31 -13.97 2.68
C TYR A 314 -26.27 -13.10 2.01
N GLY A 315 -26.54 -12.81 0.74
CA GLY A 315 -25.63 -12.13 -0.16
C GLY A 315 -24.40 -12.99 -0.46
N ARG A 316 -24.21 -13.33 -1.73
CA ARG A 316 -23.01 -14.03 -2.21
C ARG A 316 -22.32 -13.24 -3.31
N THR A 317 -22.64 -11.96 -3.40
CA THR A 317 -22.02 -11.03 -4.33
C THR A 317 -20.78 -10.40 -3.69
N ILE A 318 -19.63 -10.57 -4.35
CA ILE A 318 -18.36 -9.93 -4.01
C ILE A 318 -17.89 -9.06 -5.19
N VAL A 319 -17.02 -8.10 -4.93
CA VAL A 319 -16.62 -7.11 -5.95
C VAL A 319 -15.15 -7.32 -6.33
N SER A 320 -14.89 -7.43 -7.63
CA SER A 320 -13.54 -7.48 -8.17
C SER A 320 -12.80 -6.17 -7.91
N GLY A 321 -11.54 -6.23 -7.48
CA GLY A 321 -10.72 -5.09 -7.10
C GLY A 321 -11.00 -4.57 -5.69
N GLU A 322 -11.68 -5.35 -4.85
CA GLU A 322 -11.97 -4.97 -3.46
C GLU A 322 -11.51 -6.04 -2.47
N PRO A 323 -11.14 -5.62 -1.24
CA PRO A 323 -10.88 -6.58 -0.18
C PRO A 323 -12.17 -7.20 0.35
N PHE A 324 -12.08 -8.48 0.69
CA PHE A 324 -13.17 -9.27 1.22
C PHE A 324 -12.67 -10.23 2.30
N VAL A 325 -13.56 -10.68 3.19
CA VAL A 325 -13.25 -11.67 4.22
C VAL A 325 -14.16 -12.87 4.05
N PHE A 326 -13.59 -14.00 3.67
CA PHE A 326 -14.33 -15.26 3.69
C PHE A 326 -14.37 -15.82 5.10
N SER A 327 -15.46 -16.50 5.45
CA SER A 327 -15.62 -17.15 6.76
C SER A 327 -15.92 -18.64 6.59
N THR A 328 -15.22 -19.49 7.33
CA THR A 328 -15.42 -20.95 7.31
C THR A 328 -15.31 -21.52 8.72
N ALA A 329 -16.16 -22.48 9.04
CA ALA A 329 -15.99 -23.34 10.19
C ALA A 329 -15.28 -24.60 9.69
N LEU A 330 -14.03 -24.77 10.10
CA LEU A 330 -13.23 -25.96 9.82
C LEU A 330 -13.41 -26.95 10.98
N TYR A 331 -13.76 -28.19 10.70
CA TYR A 331 -13.98 -29.24 11.69
C TYR A 331 -12.85 -30.28 11.65
N ASN A 332 -12.53 -30.79 12.84
CA ASN A 332 -11.66 -31.92 13.04
C ASN A 332 -12.51 -33.19 13.13
N GLU A 333 -12.36 -34.07 12.14
CA GLU A 333 -13.15 -35.30 12.00
C GLU A 333 -12.44 -36.53 12.60
N LEU A 334 -11.30 -36.35 13.29
CA LEU A 334 -10.63 -37.45 13.99
C LEU A 334 -11.46 -37.97 15.17
N ASP A 335 -11.28 -39.25 15.48
CA ASP A 335 -11.78 -39.84 16.71
C ASP A 335 -11.23 -39.08 17.93
N ASN A 336 -12.13 -38.71 18.84
CA ASN A 336 -11.83 -37.97 20.06
C ASN A 336 -11.07 -36.64 19.80
N PRO A 337 -11.66 -35.71 19.01
CA PRO A 337 -10.96 -34.58 18.40
C PRO A 337 -10.43 -33.57 19.45
N MET A 338 -11.04 -33.53 20.63
CA MET A 338 -10.55 -32.75 21.78
C MET A 338 -9.16 -33.18 22.28
N SER A 339 -8.83 -34.46 22.15
CA SER A 339 -7.52 -35.01 22.53
C SER A 339 -6.54 -35.08 21.36
N ASN A 340 -7.04 -34.98 20.12
CA ASN A 340 -6.27 -35.11 18.87
C ASN A 340 -6.36 -33.82 18.04
N GLN A 341 -5.77 -32.73 18.55
CA GLN A 341 -5.82 -31.43 17.87
C GLN A 341 -5.10 -31.45 16.53
N LEU A 342 -5.77 -31.00 15.47
CA LEU A 342 -5.18 -30.79 14.15
C LEU A 342 -4.62 -29.38 14.03
N GLN A 343 -3.41 -29.27 13.51
CA GLN A 343 -2.74 -28.00 13.22
C GLN A 343 -2.26 -28.00 11.78
N GLY A 344 -2.15 -26.83 11.17
CA GLY A 344 -1.69 -26.73 9.79
C GLY A 344 -1.89 -25.36 9.20
N GLU A 345 -1.96 -25.32 7.87
CA GLU A 345 -2.30 -24.13 7.11
C GLU A 345 -3.62 -24.32 6.33
N ILE A 346 -4.37 -23.25 6.18
CA ILE A 346 -5.60 -23.17 5.38
C ILE A 346 -5.41 -22.13 4.27
N LYS A 347 -5.97 -22.39 3.09
CA LYS A 347 -6.09 -21.44 1.97
C LYS A 347 -7.50 -21.48 1.40
N TYR A 348 -7.92 -20.36 0.85
CA TYR A 348 -9.17 -20.23 0.12
C TYR A 348 -8.85 -20.16 -1.36
N ALA A 349 -9.67 -20.79 -2.19
CA ALA A 349 -9.50 -20.77 -3.63
C ALA A 349 -10.85 -20.73 -4.34
N LEU A 350 -10.92 -19.97 -5.43
CA LEU A 350 -12.08 -19.89 -6.30
C LEU A 350 -11.91 -20.83 -7.48
N PHE A 351 -12.95 -21.62 -7.73
CA PHE A 351 -13.03 -22.59 -8.80
C PHE A 351 -14.10 -22.19 -9.80
N GLN A 352 -13.86 -22.50 -11.07
CA GLN A 352 -14.86 -22.40 -12.13
C GLN A 352 -14.73 -23.63 -13.02
N ASN A 353 -15.87 -24.28 -13.32
CA ASN A 353 -15.90 -25.50 -14.12
C ASN A 353 -14.95 -26.61 -13.60
N GLY A 354 -14.80 -26.72 -12.28
CA GLY A 354 -13.94 -27.72 -11.63
C GLY A 354 -12.44 -27.43 -11.71
N ARG A 355 -12.03 -26.25 -12.18
CA ARG A 355 -10.63 -25.79 -12.20
C ARG A 355 -10.44 -24.64 -11.22
N MET A 356 -9.32 -24.64 -10.50
CA MET A 356 -8.91 -23.51 -9.68
C MET A 356 -8.56 -22.33 -10.61
N ILE A 357 -9.19 -21.19 -10.38
CA ILE A 357 -8.96 -19.95 -11.14
C ILE A 357 -8.10 -18.98 -10.33
N GLU A 358 -8.31 -18.94 -9.02
CA GLU A 358 -7.56 -18.08 -8.11
C GLU A 358 -7.42 -18.76 -6.75
N GLN A 359 -6.30 -18.49 -6.08
CA GLN A 359 -6.05 -18.89 -4.70
C GLN A 359 -5.59 -17.67 -3.90
N TYR A 360 -5.75 -17.75 -2.58
CA TYR A 360 -5.47 -16.67 -1.65
C TYR A 360 -4.39 -17.08 -0.63
N PRO A 361 -3.84 -16.11 0.13
CA PRO A 361 -2.84 -16.37 1.16
C PRO A 361 -3.20 -17.52 2.11
N SER A 362 -2.16 -18.23 2.58
CA SER A 362 -2.32 -19.25 3.63
C SER A 362 -2.30 -18.65 5.02
N TYR A 363 -3.12 -19.19 5.90
CA TYR A 363 -3.16 -18.84 7.32
C TYR A 363 -2.93 -20.09 8.17
N SER A 364 -2.27 -19.93 9.31
CA SER A 364 -2.11 -21.00 10.29
C SER A 364 -3.41 -21.25 11.04
N PHE A 365 -3.77 -22.51 11.26
CA PHE A 365 -4.90 -22.89 12.10
C PHE A 365 -4.50 -23.93 13.15
N SER A 366 -5.29 -23.97 14.22
CA SER A 366 -5.27 -25.03 15.22
C SER A 366 -6.71 -25.35 15.59
N CYS A 367 -7.11 -26.62 15.48
CA CYS A 367 -8.49 -27.05 15.57
C CYS A 367 -8.58 -28.30 16.46
N SER A 368 -9.19 -28.15 17.64
CA SER A 368 -9.52 -29.28 18.51
C SER A 368 -10.82 -29.93 18.03
N TRP A 369 -11.96 -29.25 18.08
CA TRP A 369 -13.23 -29.79 17.55
C TRP A 369 -13.66 -29.09 16.25
N TYR A 370 -13.81 -27.77 16.31
CA TYR A 370 -13.90 -26.92 15.14
C TYR A 370 -13.16 -25.61 15.40
N ASN A 371 -12.81 -24.89 14.34
CA ASN A 371 -12.26 -23.54 14.39
C ASN A 371 -12.98 -22.68 13.35
N THR A 372 -13.52 -21.53 13.77
CA THR A 372 -14.05 -20.54 12.85
C THR A 372 -12.94 -19.63 12.39
N LEU A 373 -12.67 -19.65 11.09
CA LEU A 373 -11.58 -18.94 10.45
C LEU A 373 -12.17 -17.85 9.55
N TYR A 374 -11.64 -16.64 9.69
CA TYR A 374 -11.93 -15.51 8.81
C TYR A 374 -10.68 -15.25 7.98
N VAL A 375 -10.77 -15.41 6.67
CA VAL A 375 -9.62 -15.27 5.78
C VAL A 375 -9.80 -14.03 4.91
N PRO A 376 -9.02 -12.97 5.18
CA PRO A 376 -9.01 -11.80 4.33
C PRO A 376 -8.32 -12.09 3.00
N CYS A 377 -8.85 -11.47 1.96
CA CYS A 377 -8.37 -11.63 0.60
C CYS A 377 -8.63 -10.36 -0.20
N TYR A 378 -7.87 -10.18 -1.27
CA TYR A 378 -8.10 -9.14 -2.26
C TYR A 378 -8.55 -9.81 -3.56
N VAL A 379 -9.81 -9.57 -3.94
CA VAL A 379 -10.48 -10.30 -5.03
C VAL A 379 -10.01 -9.74 -6.37
N THR A 380 -9.37 -10.55 -7.22
CA THR A 380 -8.90 -10.09 -8.55
C THR A 380 -9.46 -10.88 -9.73
N VAL A 381 -10.21 -11.96 -9.47
CA VAL A 381 -10.98 -12.62 -10.54
C VAL A 381 -11.95 -11.67 -11.24
N PRO A 382 -12.11 -11.78 -12.56
CA PRO A 382 -13.08 -10.98 -13.30
C PRO A 382 -14.53 -11.34 -12.91
N PRO A 383 -15.52 -10.48 -13.24
CA PRO A 383 -16.92 -10.78 -12.98
C PRO A 383 -17.36 -12.14 -13.54
N GLY A 384 -18.13 -12.88 -12.75
CA GLY A 384 -18.56 -14.23 -13.08
C GLY A 384 -18.97 -15.02 -11.84
N ASP A 385 -19.42 -16.25 -12.05
CA ASP A 385 -19.80 -17.15 -10.95
C ASP A 385 -18.65 -18.12 -10.65
N TYR A 386 -18.33 -18.22 -9.36
CA TYR A 386 -17.23 -19.02 -8.85
C TYR A 386 -17.66 -19.83 -7.65
N GLN A 387 -17.01 -20.96 -7.48
CA GLN A 387 -17.20 -21.84 -6.35
C GLN A 387 -16.02 -21.72 -5.41
N LEU A 388 -16.26 -21.33 -4.17
CA LEU A 388 -15.25 -21.30 -3.13
C LEU A 388 -14.92 -22.73 -2.66
N ARG A 389 -13.63 -22.99 -2.50
CA ARG A 389 -13.08 -24.23 -1.97
C ARG A 389 -12.04 -23.93 -0.91
N ILE A 390 -12.02 -24.78 0.11
CA ILE A 390 -11.13 -24.66 1.25
C ILE A 390 -10.04 -25.71 1.10
N LEU A 391 -8.80 -25.25 1.01
CA LEU A 391 -7.63 -26.12 0.96
C LEU A 391 -6.95 -26.12 2.31
N VAL A 392 -6.60 -27.30 2.78
CA VAL A 392 -5.95 -27.52 4.08
C VAL A 392 -4.63 -28.24 3.85
N ARG A 393 -3.63 -27.93 4.66
CA ARG A 393 -2.38 -28.68 4.73
C ARG A 393 -2.03 -28.90 6.19
N GLU A 394 -2.09 -30.15 6.62
CA GLU A 394 -1.72 -30.56 7.97
C GLU A 394 -0.24 -30.25 8.25
N LYS A 395 0.07 -29.88 9.49
CA LYS A 395 1.43 -29.59 9.94
C LYS A 395 2.33 -30.80 9.69
N GLY A 396 3.40 -30.59 8.94
CA GLY A 396 4.35 -31.65 8.54
C GLY A 396 4.00 -32.35 7.22
N SER A 397 2.83 -32.07 6.62
CA SER A 397 2.50 -32.53 5.26
C SER A 397 3.01 -31.55 4.20
N SER A 398 3.41 -32.07 3.04
CA SER A 398 3.73 -31.27 1.85
C SER A 398 2.55 -31.09 0.91
N GLN A 399 1.48 -31.86 1.06
CA GLN A 399 0.35 -31.94 0.13
C GLN A 399 -0.85 -31.12 0.65
N TRP A 400 -1.46 -30.34 -0.24
CA TRP A 400 -2.74 -29.69 0.02
C TRP A 400 -3.89 -30.63 -0.28
N ILE A 401 -4.97 -30.49 0.48
CA ILE A 401 -6.18 -31.31 0.36
C ILE A 401 -7.39 -30.39 0.37
N ILE A 402 -8.34 -30.64 -0.52
CA ILE A 402 -9.63 -29.94 -0.47
C ILE A 402 -10.42 -30.51 0.72
N ALA A 403 -10.83 -29.65 1.66
CA ALA A 403 -11.65 -30.05 2.78
C ALA A 403 -13.02 -30.54 2.29
N LYS A 404 -13.54 -31.59 2.92
CA LYS A 404 -14.88 -32.11 2.62
C LYS A 404 -15.94 -31.07 3.00
N ASP A 405 -17.01 -30.98 2.21
CA ASP A 405 -18.16 -30.18 2.63
C ASP A 405 -18.78 -30.85 3.86
N ALA A 406 -18.73 -30.15 5.00
CA ALA A 406 -19.44 -30.59 6.18
C ALA A 406 -20.93 -30.40 5.86
N ALA A 407 -21.68 -31.50 5.76
CA ALA A 407 -23.11 -31.39 6.03
C ALA A 407 -23.21 -30.66 7.36
N TYR A 408 -24.05 -29.62 7.45
CA TYR A 408 -24.33 -28.97 8.73
C TYR A 408 -25.03 -30.01 9.62
N GLY A 409 -24.22 -30.91 10.18
CA GLY A 409 -24.61 -32.02 11.01
C GLY A 409 -25.09 -31.38 12.27
N PHE A 410 -26.40 -31.13 12.32
CA PHE A 410 -27.27 -31.31 13.47
C PHE A 410 -28.71 -30.87 13.13
N TRP A 411 -29.00 -30.06 12.08
CA TRP A 411 -30.31 -29.35 12.00
C TRP A 411 -30.96 -29.08 10.62
N LYS A 412 -30.50 -29.65 9.50
CA LYS A 412 -31.22 -29.53 8.20
C LYS A 412 -31.26 -30.89 7.49
N ALA A 413 -32.45 -31.50 7.42
CA ALA A 413 -32.66 -32.78 6.74
C ALA A 413 -32.51 -32.69 5.20
N ASP A 414 -32.65 -31.48 4.65
CA ASP A 414 -32.65 -31.21 3.20
C ASP A 414 -31.38 -30.46 2.73
N TYR A 415 -30.23 -30.69 3.37
CA TYR A 415 -28.96 -30.07 2.98
C TYR A 415 -28.56 -30.55 1.57
N THR A 416 -28.57 -29.63 0.60
CA THR A 416 -27.87 -29.80 -0.67
C THR A 416 -26.45 -29.28 -0.50
N PRO A 417 -25.43 -30.16 -0.47
CA PRO A 417 -24.05 -29.70 -0.54
C PRO A 417 -23.88 -28.81 -1.77
N TYR A 418 -22.97 -27.83 -1.73
CA TYR A 418 -22.57 -26.94 -2.83
C TYR A 418 -23.31 -25.62 -3.07
N GLU A 419 -24.57 -25.41 -2.69
CA GLU A 419 -25.23 -24.10 -2.94
C GLU A 419 -24.62 -22.96 -2.10
N GLU A 420 -24.11 -23.28 -0.91
CA GLU A 420 -23.59 -22.30 0.06
C GLU A 420 -22.17 -21.79 -0.26
N TRP A 421 -21.51 -22.39 -1.26
CA TRP A 421 -20.13 -22.08 -1.67
C TRP A 421 -20.03 -21.30 -2.98
N ASN A 422 -21.15 -20.95 -3.62
CA ASN A 422 -21.13 -20.22 -4.89
C ASN A 422 -21.18 -18.71 -4.65
N TYR A 423 -20.18 -18.00 -5.15
CA TYR A 423 -20.06 -16.56 -5.10
C TYR A 423 -20.18 -15.95 -6.49
N ARG A 424 -20.97 -14.88 -6.61
CA ARG A 424 -21.06 -14.05 -7.80
C ARG A 424 -20.08 -12.89 -7.67
N VAL A 425 -19.09 -12.81 -8.54
CA VAL A 425 -18.19 -11.67 -8.62
C VAL A 425 -18.79 -10.66 -9.59
N VAL A 426 -18.88 -9.39 -9.17
CA VAL A 426 -19.34 -8.27 -10.00
C VAL A 426 -18.24 -7.22 -10.15
N SER A 427 -18.39 -6.35 -11.15
CA SER A 427 -17.54 -5.17 -11.29
C SER A 427 -17.85 -4.14 -10.20
N GLY A 428 -16.88 -3.28 -9.88
CA GLY A 428 -17.11 -2.13 -9.01
C GLY A 428 -18.29 -1.26 -9.47
N SER A 429 -19.00 -0.70 -8.51
CA SER A 429 -20.11 0.24 -8.75
C SER A 429 -19.78 1.63 -8.21
N SER A 430 -20.51 2.64 -8.72
CA SER A 430 -20.44 4.00 -8.18
C SER A 430 -21.10 4.15 -6.81
N THR A 431 -21.78 3.11 -6.32
CA THR A 431 -22.39 3.10 -4.99
C THR A 431 -21.28 3.09 -3.93
N PRO A 432 -21.23 4.07 -3.02
CA PRO A 432 -20.27 4.09 -1.92
C PRO A 432 -20.35 2.81 -1.08
N SER A 433 -19.21 2.42 -0.52
CA SER A 433 -19.12 1.32 0.43
C SER A 433 -18.99 1.84 1.86
N ILE A 434 -19.30 1.01 2.85
CA ILE A 434 -19.16 1.32 4.27
C ILE A 434 -17.93 0.62 4.80
N ARG A 435 -17.01 1.37 5.41
CA ARG A 435 -15.85 0.81 6.08
C ARG A 435 -16.17 0.37 7.50
N LYS A 436 -16.98 1.16 8.19
CA LYS A 436 -17.27 1.01 9.63
C LYS A 436 -18.62 1.62 9.98
N THR A 437 -19.31 1.02 10.94
CA THR A 437 -20.52 1.58 11.57
C THR A 437 -20.40 1.54 13.08
N GLU A 438 -20.76 2.63 13.74
CA GLU A 438 -20.83 2.74 15.21
C GLU A 438 -22.14 3.42 15.62
N MET A 439 -22.56 3.23 16.87
CA MET A 439 -23.61 4.05 17.49
C MET A 439 -22.91 5.06 18.40
N GLU A 440 -23.38 6.31 18.40
CA GLU A 440 -22.78 7.37 19.19
C GLU A 440 -22.57 6.96 20.67
N HIS A 441 -21.45 7.40 21.24
CA HIS A 441 -21.07 7.14 22.64
C HIS A 441 -20.83 5.66 23.02
N LEU A 442 -20.89 4.71 22.08
CA LEU A 442 -20.56 3.31 22.31
C LEU A 442 -19.28 2.93 21.56
N ARG A 443 -18.26 2.51 22.32
CA ARG A 443 -17.06 1.87 21.76
C ARG A 443 -17.26 0.36 21.70
N GLY A 444 -16.92 -0.25 20.59
CA GLY A 444 -16.76 -1.70 20.52
C GLY A 444 -16.99 -2.28 19.13
N GLU A 445 -15.92 -2.83 18.54
CA GLU A 445 -16.07 -4.07 17.79
C GLU A 445 -16.64 -5.10 18.77
N TYR A 446 -17.74 -5.76 18.41
CA TYR A 446 -18.51 -6.70 19.22
C TYR A 446 -19.47 -6.08 20.24
N GLY A 447 -20.73 -5.99 19.84
CA GLY A 447 -21.78 -5.64 20.76
C GLY A 447 -23.17 -5.85 20.19
N ILE A 448 -24.02 -6.39 21.04
CA ILE A 448 -25.41 -5.98 21.06
C ILE A 448 -25.40 -4.53 21.56
N LEU A 449 -25.69 -3.55 20.70
CA LEU A 449 -25.89 -2.16 21.09
C LEU A 449 -27.32 -1.97 21.53
N PHE A 450 -27.59 -1.00 22.40
CA PHE A 450 -28.93 -0.79 22.92
C PHE A 450 -29.45 0.61 22.62
N ALA A 451 -30.54 0.67 21.85
CA ALA A 451 -31.30 1.89 21.62
C ALA A 451 -32.60 1.83 22.43
N ARG A 452 -33.01 2.97 22.98
CA ARG A 452 -34.28 3.11 23.70
C ARG A 452 -35.38 3.53 22.73
N LEU A 453 -36.60 3.05 22.99
CA LEU A 453 -37.75 3.36 22.17
C LEU A 453 -38.08 4.86 22.27
N ASN A 454 -38.29 5.50 21.13
CA ASN A 454 -38.57 6.93 20.98
C ASN A 454 -37.48 7.87 21.51
N GLU A 455 -36.28 7.35 21.79
CA GLU A 455 -35.11 8.20 22.08
C GLU A 455 -34.25 8.32 20.81
N PRO A 456 -33.87 9.54 20.40
CA PRO A 456 -33.00 9.73 19.25
C PRO A 456 -31.58 9.28 19.56
N PHE A 457 -30.90 8.74 18.56
CA PHE A 457 -29.47 8.45 18.60
C PHE A 457 -28.84 8.64 17.22
N ASN A 458 -27.52 8.78 17.14
CA ASN A 458 -26.82 8.79 15.86
C ASN A 458 -26.14 7.45 15.57
N MET A 459 -26.32 6.96 14.34
CA MET A 459 -25.41 5.99 13.74
C MET A 459 -24.29 6.74 13.04
N GLU A 460 -23.05 6.45 13.40
CA GLU A 460 -21.86 6.94 12.72
C GLU A 460 -21.48 5.96 11.62
N ILE A 461 -21.42 6.40 10.36
CA ILE A 461 -21.01 5.57 9.23
C ILE A 461 -19.75 6.16 8.59
N THR A 462 -18.71 5.35 8.44
CA THR A 462 -17.55 5.69 7.62
C THR A 462 -17.78 5.21 6.21
N VAL A 463 -17.94 6.15 5.28
CA VAL A 463 -18.20 5.90 3.87
C VAL A 463 -16.88 5.97 3.10
N THR A 464 -16.64 4.99 2.22
CA THR A 464 -15.50 4.94 1.31
C THR A 464 -15.94 5.24 -0.12
N ASN A 465 -15.33 6.26 -0.72
CA ASN A 465 -15.41 6.59 -2.14
C ASN A 465 -14.36 5.82 -2.93
N ARG A 466 -14.80 4.84 -3.73
CA ARG A 466 -13.92 4.01 -4.58
C ARG A 466 -13.92 4.44 -6.04
N SER A 467 -14.89 5.25 -6.45
CA SER A 467 -15.15 5.55 -7.85
C SER A 467 -14.34 6.74 -8.35
N GLY A 468 -13.71 7.52 -7.46
CA GLY A 468 -12.94 8.72 -7.83
C GLY A 468 -13.81 9.81 -8.46
N ILE A 469 -15.12 9.72 -8.28
CA ILE A 469 -16.10 10.73 -8.69
C ILE A 469 -16.75 11.32 -7.46
N GLU A 470 -17.34 12.50 -7.61
CA GLU A 470 -18.09 13.16 -6.54
C GLU A 470 -19.27 12.28 -6.10
N ILE A 471 -19.43 12.12 -4.77
CA ILE A 471 -20.58 11.43 -4.18
C ILE A 471 -21.51 12.48 -3.62
N ALA A 472 -22.73 12.56 -4.15
CA ALA A 472 -23.78 13.41 -3.62
C ALA A 472 -25.10 12.64 -3.63
N GLY A 473 -25.80 12.62 -2.50
CA GLY A 473 -27.06 11.89 -2.41
C GLY A 473 -27.55 11.72 -0.98
N ASP A 474 -28.45 10.77 -0.80
CA ASP A 474 -29.10 10.48 0.47
C ASP A 474 -28.75 9.08 0.95
N VAL A 475 -28.66 8.93 2.27
CA VAL A 475 -28.46 7.65 2.95
C VAL A 475 -29.62 7.44 3.92
N LYS A 476 -30.17 6.22 3.94
CA LYS A 476 -31.14 5.79 4.95
C LYS A 476 -30.65 4.55 5.68
N ALA A 477 -31.00 4.48 6.96
CA ALA A 477 -30.76 3.34 7.82
C ALA A 477 -32.05 2.51 7.95
N ILE A 478 -31.97 1.23 7.58
CA ILE A 478 -33.08 0.29 7.68
C ILE A 478 -32.75 -0.76 8.74
N TRP A 479 -33.65 -0.93 9.70
CA TRP A 479 -33.59 -1.99 10.70
C TRP A 479 -34.32 -3.22 10.18
N HIS A 480 -33.56 -4.30 9.96
CA HIS A 480 -34.03 -5.54 9.36
C HIS A 480 -34.14 -6.67 10.38
N ARG A 481 -35.23 -7.45 10.28
CA ARG A 481 -35.34 -8.77 10.94
C ARG A 481 -34.72 -9.88 10.12
N GLU A 482 -35.19 -10.03 8.90
CA GLU A 482 -34.60 -10.89 7.89
C GLU A 482 -33.97 -9.99 6.84
N PHE A 483 -32.82 -10.41 6.31
CA PHE A 483 -32.11 -9.68 5.31
C PHE A 483 -31.67 -10.65 4.23
N ASP A 484 -32.16 -10.46 3.02
CA ASP A 484 -31.88 -11.27 1.83
C ASP A 484 -31.16 -10.46 0.74
N GLY A 485 -30.53 -9.35 1.12
CA GLY A 485 -29.91 -8.41 0.19
C GLY A 485 -28.73 -9.00 -0.59
N GLU A 486 -28.34 -8.28 -1.64
CA GLU A 486 -27.35 -8.73 -2.64
C GLU A 486 -25.96 -9.03 -2.05
N TYR A 487 -25.51 -8.20 -1.11
CA TYR A 487 -24.17 -8.27 -0.53
C TYR A 487 -24.14 -9.03 0.79
N VAL A 488 -22.99 -9.64 1.08
CA VAL A 488 -22.77 -10.54 2.21
C VAL A 488 -23.18 -9.91 3.54
N SER A 489 -24.01 -10.63 4.31
CA SER A 489 -24.40 -10.27 5.68
C SER A 489 -24.43 -11.51 6.57
N GLN A 490 -23.88 -11.39 7.78
CA GLN A 490 -23.71 -12.56 8.64
C GLN A 490 -25.01 -13.03 9.35
N ARG A 491 -25.09 -14.33 9.66
CA ARG A 491 -26.06 -14.95 10.58
C ARG A 491 -25.81 -14.52 12.04
N ILE A 492 -26.85 -14.59 12.87
CA ILE A 492 -26.72 -14.81 14.32
C ILE A 492 -27.32 -16.18 14.63
N PHE A 493 -26.62 -17.03 15.38
CA PHE A 493 -27.21 -18.24 15.96
C PHE A 493 -28.46 -17.87 16.77
N ASP A 494 -29.63 -18.02 16.18
CA ASP A 494 -30.88 -18.00 16.91
C ASP A 494 -31.62 -19.29 16.57
N HIS A 495 -31.53 -20.23 17.51
CA HIS A 495 -31.86 -21.63 17.33
C HIS A 495 -33.33 -21.95 17.61
N GLU A 496 -34.21 -20.96 17.70
CA GLU A 496 -35.63 -21.16 18.05
C GLU A 496 -36.56 -20.98 16.84
N LEU A 497 -36.25 -21.54 15.67
CA LEU A 497 -37.12 -21.44 14.48
C LEU A 497 -38.43 -22.26 14.57
N GLU A 498 -38.63 -23.04 15.63
CA GLU A 498 -39.91 -23.74 15.85
C GLU A 498 -40.87 -22.98 16.77
N ASN A 499 -40.41 -21.97 17.52
CA ASN A 499 -41.23 -21.23 18.51
C ASN A 499 -41.00 -19.71 18.56
N THR A 500 -40.28 -19.11 17.60
CA THR A 500 -40.09 -17.64 17.53
C THR A 500 -41.13 -16.98 16.62
N ASP A 501 -41.56 -15.77 17.03
CA ASP A 501 -42.42 -14.89 16.22
C ASP A 501 -41.85 -14.73 14.81
N LYS A 502 -42.65 -15.10 13.80
CA LYS A 502 -42.37 -14.95 12.35
C LYS A 502 -42.52 -13.50 11.87
N GLU A 503 -42.44 -12.53 12.76
CA GLU A 503 -42.66 -11.13 12.42
C GLU A 503 -41.47 -10.63 11.58
N VAL A 504 -41.68 -10.33 10.31
CA VAL A 504 -40.67 -9.74 9.41
C VAL A 504 -40.88 -8.23 9.36
N TRP A 505 -39.80 -7.45 9.48
CA TRP A 505 -39.85 -5.99 9.37
C TRP A 505 -38.61 -5.41 8.68
N ASN A 506 -38.81 -4.22 8.10
CA ASN A 506 -37.82 -3.40 7.39
C ASN A 506 -38.09 -1.92 7.74
N ASP A 507 -37.83 -1.55 8.98
CA ASP A 507 -38.16 -0.21 9.48
C ASP A 507 -37.10 0.79 9.06
N GLU A 508 -37.50 1.86 8.37
CA GLU A 508 -36.64 3.02 8.17
C GLU A 508 -36.53 3.77 9.50
N ILE A 509 -35.34 3.73 10.10
CA ILE A 509 -35.08 4.30 11.42
C ILE A 509 -34.27 5.57 11.36
N GLY A 510 -33.61 5.88 10.23
CA GLY A 510 -32.76 7.06 10.13
C GLY A 510 -32.47 7.48 8.70
N TYR A 511 -32.09 8.75 8.55
CA TYR A 511 -31.89 9.39 7.26
C TYR A 511 -30.87 10.53 7.36
N THR A 512 -30.02 10.67 6.34
CA THR A 512 -29.14 11.84 6.20
C THR A 512 -28.80 12.09 4.73
N SER A 513 -28.34 13.29 4.40
CA SER A 513 -27.75 13.58 3.09
C SER A 513 -26.23 13.62 3.19
N ILE A 514 -25.55 13.01 2.23
CA ILE A 514 -24.09 12.90 2.21
C ILE A 514 -23.51 13.61 0.98
N HIS A 515 -22.32 14.17 1.18
CA HIS A 515 -21.53 14.79 0.12
C HIS A 515 -20.04 14.50 0.35
N MET A 516 -19.36 14.00 -0.68
CA MET A 516 -17.91 13.78 -0.69
C MET A 516 -17.36 14.26 -2.03
N SER A 517 -16.21 14.92 -2.00
CA SER A 517 -15.52 15.30 -3.24
C SER A 517 -14.92 14.08 -3.94
N ALA A 518 -14.59 14.22 -5.24
CA ALA A 518 -13.98 13.14 -6.03
C ALA A 518 -12.65 12.63 -5.46
N ASN A 519 -11.88 13.50 -4.79
CA ASN A 519 -10.58 13.17 -4.21
C ASN A 519 -10.65 12.69 -2.75
N GLU A 520 -11.84 12.78 -2.13
CA GLU A 520 -12.05 12.37 -0.76
C GLU A 520 -12.33 10.86 -0.71
N LYS A 521 -11.33 10.09 -0.26
CA LYS A 521 -11.40 8.62 -0.23
C LYS A 521 -12.35 8.08 0.84
N GLU A 522 -12.39 8.72 2.00
CA GLU A 522 -13.21 8.27 3.13
C GLU A 522 -13.75 9.46 3.93
N ARG A 523 -14.97 9.37 4.45
CA ARG A 523 -15.57 10.40 5.31
C ARG A 523 -16.61 9.78 6.25
N MET A 524 -16.72 10.30 7.47
CA MET A 524 -17.76 9.88 8.40
C MET A 524 -18.98 10.77 8.25
N PHE A 525 -20.15 10.15 8.30
CA PHE A 525 -21.44 10.82 8.38
C PHE A 525 -22.19 10.37 9.62
N LEU A 526 -22.96 11.29 10.18
CA LEU A 526 -23.96 10.98 11.19
C LEU A 526 -25.29 10.73 10.51
N VAL A 527 -25.91 9.60 10.84
CA VAL A 527 -27.28 9.26 10.46
C VAL A 527 -28.12 9.34 11.73
N PRO A 528 -28.90 10.43 11.91
CA PRO A 528 -29.85 10.53 13.00
C PRO A 528 -30.89 9.43 12.87
N CYS A 529 -31.09 8.69 13.95
CA CYS A 529 -31.98 7.54 14.04
C CYS A 529 -32.96 7.68 15.19
N ILE A 530 -34.15 7.12 15.03
CA ILE A 530 -35.13 6.89 16.10
C ILE A 530 -35.85 5.58 15.84
N ILE A 531 -35.95 4.74 16.87
CA ILE A 531 -36.77 3.53 16.81
C ILE A 531 -38.12 3.86 17.45
N THR A 532 -39.19 3.86 16.65
CA THR A 532 -40.55 4.19 17.11
C THR A 532 -41.44 2.97 17.31
N LYS A 533 -41.02 1.81 16.80
CA LYS A 533 -41.77 0.56 16.91
C LYS A 533 -41.02 -0.43 17.79
N SER A 534 -41.78 -1.14 18.62
CA SER A 534 -41.28 -2.22 19.45
C SER A 534 -41.68 -3.55 18.83
N HIS A 535 -40.70 -4.30 18.35
CA HIS A 535 -40.91 -5.67 17.88
C HIS A 535 -40.64 -6.68 19.01
N LYS A 536 -41.55 -7.65 19.17
CA LYS A 536 -41.37 -8.75 20.13
C LYS A 536 -40.49 -9.81 19.47
N GLY A 537 -39.48 -10.30 20.20
CA GLY A 537 -38.61 -11.36 19.65
C GLY A 537 -37.35 -11.57 20.48
N LYS A 538 -37.12 -12.84 20.85
CA LYS A 538 -35.87 -13.27 21.47
C LYS A 538 -34.80 -13.38 20.38
N ARG A 539 -33.93 -12.38 20.32
CA ARG A 539 -32.50 -12.46 19.93
C ARG A 539 -32.08 -12.65 18.45
N GLY A 540 -32.91 -13.06 17.52
CA GLY A 540 -32.52 -13.13 16.09
C GLY A 540 -32.91 -11.89 15.29
N GLY A 541 -32.04 -11.43 14.38
CA GLY A 541 -32.35 -10.41 13.34
C GLY A 541 -32.64 -8.98 13.81
N LYS A 542 -31.58 -8.24 14.13
CA LYS A 542 -31.67 -6.82 14.55
C LYS A 542 -30.51 -6.00 13.99
N ARG A 543 -30.30 -6.08 12.67
CA ARG A 543 -29.18 -5.40 11.99
C ARG A 543 -29.67 -4.13 11.32
N VAL A 544 -28.83 -3.10 11.35
CA VAL A 544 -29.03 -1.90 10.56
C VAL A 544 -28.23 -2.04 9.28
N HIS A 545 -28.91 -1.92 8.14
CA HIS A 545 -28.27 -1.80 6.83
C HIS A 545 -28.52 -0.40 6.28
N PHE A 546 -27.61 0.06 5.43
CA PHE A 546 -27.67 1.40 4.88
C PHE A 546 -27.86 1.34 3.38
N TYR A 547 -28.70 2.22 2.87
CA TYR A 547 -28.97 2.32 1.44
C TYR A 547 -28.64 3.73 0.98
N PHE A 548 -28.02 3.83 -0.19
CA PHE A 548 -27.65 5.09 -0.83
C PHE A 548 -28.50 5.34 -2.06
N ARG A 549 -28.96 6.58 -2.20
CA ARG A 549 -29.61 7.09 -3.41
C ARG A 549 -28.83 8.28 -3.93
N ALA A 550 -28.28 8.16 -5.13
CA ALA A 550 -27.56 9.26 -5.77
C ALA A 550 -28.49 10.46 -6.04
N LYS A 551 -27.94 11.67 -5.97
CA LYS A 551 -28.66 12.91 -6.28
C LYS A 551 -29.24 12.85 -7.70
N GLY A 552 -30.56 13.02 -7.80
CA GLY A 552 -31.30 12.93 -9.06
C GLY A 552 -31.72 11.51 -9.47
N SER A 553 -31.34 10.48 -8.71
CA SER A 553 -31.84 9.11 -8.88
C SER A 553 -33.08 8.85 -8.03
N THR A 554 -33.94 7.94 -8.48
CA THR A 554 -35.05 7.39 -7.69
C THR A 554 -34.70 6.07 -7.01
N GLU A 555 -33.55 5.47 -7.34
CA GLU A 555 -33.18 4.13 -6.91
C GLU A 555 -32.34 4.13 -5.62
N TRP A 556 -32.71 3.24 -4.70
CA TRP A 556 -31.96 2.97 -3.46
C TRP A 556 -31.10 1.73 -3.66
N ASN A 557 -29.79 1.89 -3.49
CA ASN A 557 -28.81 0.81 -3.60
C ASN A 557 -28.26 0.47 -2.23
N LEU A 558 -28.18 -0.82 -1.91
CA LEU A 558 -27.57 -1.29 -0.67
C LEU A 558 -26.08 -0.90 -0.63
N MET A 559 -25.65 -0.27 0.47
CA MET A 559 -24.24 0.04 0.70
C MET A 559 -23.55 -1.20 1.26
N ARG A 560 -22.65 -1.79 0.47
CA ARG A 560 -21.83 -2.94 0.92
C ARG A 560 -20.78 -2.51 1.94
N PHE A 561 -20.44 -3.40 2.85
CA PHE A 561 -19.28 -3.22 3.71
C PHE A 561 -17.99 -3.57 2.96
N ASN A 562 -16.92 -2.81 3.20
CA ASN A 562 -15.60 -3.12 2.70
C ASN A 562 -14.66 -3.59 3.82
N SER A 563 -13.68 -4.41 3.44
CA SER A 563 -12.73 -5.00 4.38
C SER A 563 -11.33 -4.35 4.31
N ASN A 564 -11.22 -3.07 3.94
CA ASN A 564 -9.92 -2.39 3.82
C ASN A 564 -9.11 -2.48 5.12
N HIS A 565 -9.72 -2.07 6.24
CA HIS A 565 -9.10 -2.09 7.57
C HIS A 565 -8.57 -3.46 7.97
N VAL A 566 -9.20 -4.53 7.49
CA VAL A 566 -8.80 -5.91 7.78
C VAL A 566 -7.45 -6.22 7.12
N LEU A 567 -7.33 -5.97 5.82
CA LEU A 567 -6.09 -6.27 5.09
C LEU A 567 -4.96 -5.32 5.51
N GLU A 568 -5.27 -4.07 5.80
CA GLU A 568 -4.31 -3.11 6.37
C GLU A 568 -3.74 -3.64 7.70
N ARG A 569 -4.58 -4.19 8.59
CA ARG A 569 -4.15 -4.81 9.85
C ARG A 569 -3.39 -6.13 9.63
N SER A 570 -3.85 -6.98 8.71
CA SER A 570 -3.21 -8.27 8.42
C SER A 570 -1.81 -8.10 7.86
N ARG A 571 -1.52 -7.01 7.13
CA ARG A 571 -0.20 -6.79 6.53
C ARG A 571 0.93 -6.84 7.57
N LYS A 572 0.75 -6.17 8.71
CA LYS A 572 1.72 -6.14 9.82
C LYS A 572 2.11 -7.55 10.29
N LYS A 573 1.14 -8.46 10.41
CA LYS A 573 1.38 -9.86 10.83
C LYS A 573 2.14 -10.66 9.78
N PHE A 574 1.74 -10.53 8.52
CA PHE A 574 2.37 -11.26 7.43
C PHE A 574 3.84 -10.91 7.21
N ASP A 575 4.17 -9.62 7.30
CA ASP A 575 5.56 -9.18 7.18
C ASP A 575 6.43 -9.69 8.35
N ALA A 576 5.82 -9.91 9.52
CA ALA A 576 6.47 -10.57 10.66
C ALA A 576 6.62 -12.10 10.50
N GLY A 577 6.19 -12.66 9.37
CA GLY A 577 6.09 -14.10 9.15
C GLY A 577 5.00 -14.77 9.99
N ASP A 578 4.17 -13.99 10.68
CA ASP A 578 3.06 -14.48 11.48
C ASP A 578 1.84 -14.71 10.59
N LYS A 579 1.59 -15.98 10.27
CA LYS A 579 0.39 -16.43 9.55
C LYS A 579 -0.78 -16.72 10.49
N SER A 580 -0.65 -16.47 11.79
CA SER A 580 -1.74 -16.67 12.75
C SER A 580 -2.84 -15.63 12.54
N PHE A 581 -4.07 -16.06 12.77
CA PHE A 581 -5.23 -15.20 12.67
C PHE A 581 -5.84 -14.98 14.05
N ASP A 582 -6.14 -13.72 14.39
CA ASP A 582 -6.94 -13.42 15.59
C ASP A 582 -8.40 -13.52 15.16
N GLY A 583 -9.14 -14.56 15.52
CA GLY A 583 -10.52 -14.79 15.07
C GLY A 583 -11.56 -13.72 15.46
N ASN A 584 -11.17 -12.66 16.17
CA ASN A 584 -12.05 -11.70 16.81
C ASN A 584 -11.84 -10.28 16.25
N GLY A 585 -12.18 -10.02 14.97
CA GLY A 585 -12.46 -8.63 14.52
C GLY A 585 -13.52 -8.37 13.42
N PHE A 586 -14.00 -9.36 12.66
CA PHE A 586 -13.96 -9.14 11.20
C PHE A 586 -15.19 -8.67 10.42
N LEU A 587 -16.40 -8.62 10.97
CA LEU A 587 -17.58 -8.26 10.15
C LEU A 587 -18.52 -7.27 10.87
N THR A 588 -18.51 -6.07 10.30
CA THR A 588 -18.96 -4.75 10.77
C THR A 588 -20.46 -4.51 10.73
N ASN A 589 -21.30 -5.44 11.21
CA ASN A 589 -22.73 -5.10 11.36
C ASN A 589 -23.02 -4.78 12.82
N THR A 590 -23.29 -3.51 13.08
CA THR A 590 -23.86 -3.06 14.34
C THR A 590 -25.19 -3.78 14.60
N ARG A 591 -25.25 -4.53 15.70
CA ARG A 591 -26.50 -5.14 16.19
C ARG A 591 -27.16 -4.15 17.14
N ILE A 592 -28.46 -3.87 16.99
CA ILE A 592 -29.20 -3.06 17.97
C ILE A 592 -30.25 -3.94 18.65
N ILE A 593 -30.09 -4.23 19.94
CA ILE A 593 -31.14 -4.83 20.78
C ILE A 593 -31.85 -3.73 21.56
N MET A 594 -33.16 -3.85 21.69
CA MET A 594 -33.91 -2.95 22.57
C MET A 594 -33.63 -3.25 24.05
N LEU A 595 -33.35 -2.22 24.86
CA LEU A 595 -33.63 -2.27 26.29
C LEU A 595 -34.99 -1.61 26.53
N LYS A 596 -35.79 -2.26 27.38
CA LYS A 596 -37.15 -1.87 27.75
C LYS A 596 -37.25 -0.43 28.23
#